data_AF-A0A1V5ZY95-F1
#
_entry.id   AF-A0A1V5ZY95-F1
#
_cell.length_a   1.000
_cell.length_b   1.000
_cell.length_c   1.000
_cell.angle_alpha   90.00
_cell.angle_beta   90.00
_cell.angle_gamma   90.00
#
_symmetry.space_group_name_H-M   'P 1'
#
loop_
_entity.id
_entity.type
_entity.pdbx_description
1 polymer ?
#
loop_
_entity_poly.entity_id
_entity_poly.type
_entity_poly.pdbx_seq_one_letter_code
_entity_poly.pdbx_strand_id
1 'polypeptide(L)'
;MLESQDWEKRGPKPLFDDDDEDELYDDEEGGRVHPALRVVAWVSVLVLLFAVGYWGTSLTLKYLNRKEIITQRNVVSDPAEAKKVLEDTSEPSGLSVKRSGFEVFVPRGGLLEPETVSLVPGILEEDVKTVILGLMETMRSENTITEQVRVLHVFRNGDLLYLDLNDPFVKVVQNLTAEKATLIMTSLVRTIVANFSPVTRVRILINGKDPELKAPVDLTTPWQLKTS
;
A
#
# COMPACT_ATOMS: atom_id res chain seq x y z
N MET A 1 29.59 79.83 21.32
CA MET A 1 29.70 81.05 22.14
C MET A 1 29.07 80.71 23.49
N LEU A 2 29.91 80.64 24.53
CA LEU A 2 29.66 80.77 25.98
C LEU A 2 28.41 80.07 26.57
N GLU A 3 28.52 79.02 27.38
CA GLU A 3 28.95 79.02 28.78
C GLU A 3 28.04 79.90 29.68
N SER A 4 27.16 79.26 30.45
CA SER A 4 26.82 79.59 31.84
C SER A 4 25.69 78.65 32.30
N GLN A 5 25.87 77.79 33.31
CA GLN A 5 25.74 78.14 34.74
C GLN A 5 24.30 78.66 35.01
N ASP A 6 23.51 78.15 35.94
CA ASP A 6 23.90 77.75 37.28
C ASP A 6 22.61 77.29 38.05
N TRP A 7 22.85 76.67 39.19
CA TRP A 7 22.15 76.77 40.48
C TRP A 7 20.61 76.65 40.70
N GLU A 8 20.31 75.77 41.66
CA GLU A 8 19.35 75.91 42.78
C GLU A 8 17.84 75.91 42.54
N LYS A 9 17.21 74.79 42.94
CA LYS A 9 16.32 74.75 44.12
C LYS A 9 16.11 73.32 44.59
N ARG A 10 16.80 72.96 45.68
CA ARG A 10 16.49 71.77 46.48
C ARG A 10 15.23 72.05 47.29
N GLY A 11 14.21 71.21 47.13
CA GLY A 11 13.18 70.99 48.14
C GLY A 11 13.42 69.61 48.78
N PRO A 12 13.24 69.45 50.11
CA PRO A 12 13.62 68.23 50.82
C PRO A 12 12.66 67.08 50.50
N LYS A 13 13.24 65.89 50.28
CA LYS A 13 12.53 64.60 50.22
C LYS A 13 11.98 64.26 51.62
N PRO A 14 10.71 63.85 51.78
CA PRO A 14 10.28 63.14 52.97
C PRO A 14 10.79 61.70 52.94
N LEU A 15 11.21 61.23 54.11
CA LEU A 15 11.52 59.84 54.42
C LEU A 15 10.21 59.06 54.62
N PHE A 16 10.01 58.02 53.82
CA PHE A 16 9.33 56.74 54.04
C PHE A 16 8.00 56.62 54.82
N ASP A 17 7.35 55.49 54.53
CA ASP A 17 6.20 54.84 55.17
C ASP A 17 4.84 55.27 54.59
N ASP A 18 3.95 54.41 54.11
CA ASP A 18 3.92 52.95 53.98
C ASP A 18 2.87 52.59 52.92
N ASP A 19 3.11 51.46 52.26
CA ASP A 19 2.15 50.42 51.84
C ASP A 19 0.85 50.75 51.07
N ASP A 20 0.87 50.17 49.87
CA ASP A 20 -0.12 49.25 49.33
C ASP A 20 -1.34 49.76 48.54
N GLU A 21 -1.61 48.91 47.54
CA GLU A 21 -2.84 48.69 46.78
C GLU A 21 -3.02 49.43 45.45
N ASP A 22 -2.62 48.69 44.41
CA ASP A 22 -3.41 48.39 43.21
C ASP A 22 -3.93 49.55 42.36
N GLU A 23 -3.31 49.72 41.19
CA GLU A 23 -3.94 49.91 39.87
C GLU A 23 -2.83 50.35 38.88
N LEU A 24 -2.74 50.00 37.60
CA LEU A 24 -3.44 49.10 36.71
C LEU A 24 -2.85 49.42 35.31
N TYR A 25 -2.28 48.41 34.64
CA TYR A 25 -1.91 48.35 33.21
C TYR A 25 -0.74 49.15 32.63
N ASP A 26 -0.03 48.38 31.80
CA ASP A 26 0.87 48.71 30.69
C ASP A 26 2.23 49.34 31.01
N ASP A 27 3.26 48.50 30.99
CA ASP A 27 4.29 48.70 29.95
C ASP A 27 4.89 47.36 29.48
N GLU A 28 4.86 47.19 28.16
CA GLU A 28 5.43 46.10 27.38
C GLU A 28 6.96 46.05 27.54
N GLU A 29 7.49 45.34 28.55
CA GLU A 29 8.90 44.95 28.52
C GLU A 29 9.06 43.56 27.91
N GLY A 30 9.36 43.57 26.60
CA GLY A 30 9.85 42.43 25.83
C GLY A 30 11.20 41.92 26.33
N GLY A 31 11.19 41.27 27.50
CA GLY A 31 12.32 40.52 28.03
C GLY A 31 12.70 39.40 27.07
N ARG A 32 13.94 39.42 26.56
CA ARG A 32 14.49 38.35 25.72
C ARG A 32 14.47 37.05 26.51
N VAL A 33 13.42 36.25 26.30
CA VAL A 33 13.23 34.94 26.92
C VAL A 33 14.51 34.11 26.71
N HIS A 34 15.14 33.67 27.82
CA HIS A 34 16.38 32.88 27.76
C HIS A 34 16.18 31.71 26.77
N PRO A 35 17.12 31.44 25.84
CA PRO A 35 16.89 30.50 24.74
C PRO A 35 16.48 29.10 25.23
N ALA A 36 16.90 28.69 26.43
CA ALA A 36 16.46 27.46 27.07
C ALA A 36 14.94 27.42 27.36
N LEU A 37 14.34 28.53 27.80
CA LEU A 37 12.90 28.63 28.05
C LEU A 37 12.10 28.56 26.74
N ARG A 38 12.66 29.05 25.63
CA ARG A 38 12.06 28.84 24.30
C ARG A 38 12.04 27.37 23.92
N VAL A 39 13.14 26.64 24.15
CA VAL A 39 13.19 25.18 23.90
C VAL A 39 12.19 24.44 24.78
N VAL A 40 12.09 24.78 26.07
CA VAL A 40 11.10 24.18 26.97
C VAL A 40 9.67 24.46 26.51
N ALA A 41 9.38 25.68 26.05
CA ALA A 41 8.08 26.00 25.49
C ALA A 41 7.76 25.18 24.22
N TRP A 42 8.72 25.04 23.30
CA TRP A 42 8.57 24.21 22.10
C TRP A 42 8.40 22.73 22.42
N VAL A 43 9.15 22.19 23.40
CA VAL A 43 9.00 20.81 23.85
C VAL A 43 7.65 20.58 24.52
N SER A 44 7.19 21.53 25.33
CA SER A 44 5.85 21.47 25.95
C SER A 44 4.75 21.44 24.89
N VAL A 45 4.85 22.29 23.85
CA VAL A 45 3.92 22.27 22.71
C VAL A 45 3.96 20.94 21.96
N LEU A 46 5.15 20.38 21.72
CA LEU A 46 5.29 19.06 21.08
C LEU A 46 4.66 17.95 21.91
N VAL A 47 4.88 17.94 23.23
CA VAL A 47 4.28 16.95 24.15
C VAL A 47 2.77 17.09 24.22
N LEU A 48 2.23 18.32 24.24
CA LEU A 48 0.80 18.58 24.19
C LEU A 48 0.19 18.09 22.87
N LEU A 49 0.82 18.39 21.74
CA LEU A 49 0.42 17.88 20.43
C LEU A 49 0.48 16.35 20.37
N PHE A 50 1.51 15.74 20.99
CA PHE A 50 1.63 14.29 21.06
C PHE A 50 0.55 13.67 21.94
N ALA A 51 0.26 14.26 23.11
CA ALA A 51 -0.79 13.78 24.01
C ALA A 51 -2.18 13.92 23.37
N VAL A 52 -2.45 15.05 22.72
CA VAL A 52 -3.70 15.28 21.97
C VAL A 52 -3.79 14.38 20.74
N GLY A 53 -2.69 14.11 20.03
CA GLY A 53 -2.65 13.16 18.92
C GLY A 53 -2.86 11.72 19.37
N TYR A 54 -2.24 11.33 20.48
CA TYR A 54 -2.31 9.97 21.04
C TYR A 54 -3.68 9.67 21.68
N TRP A 55 -4.26 10.63 22.40
CA TRP A 55 -5.63 10.49 22.91
C TRP A 55 -6.70 10.77 21.86
N GLY A 56 -6.47 11.73 20.95
CA GLY A 56 -7.38 12.07 19.86
C GLY A 56 -7.56 10.94 18.87
N THR A 57 -6.51 10.17 18.59
CA THR A 57 -6.63 8.94 17.77
C THR A 57 -7.47 7.87 18.47
N SER A 58 -7.34 7.69 19.79
CA SER A 58 -8.15 6.72 20.54
C SER A 58 -9.65 7.03 20.56
N LEU A 59 -10.01 8.32 20.58
CA LEU A 59 -11.40 8.81 20.51
C LEU A 59 -11.94 8.84 19.08
N THR A 60 -11.10 9.22 18.11
CA THR A 60 -11.47 9.23 16.69
C THR A 60 -11.76 7.82 16.19
N LEU A 61 -10.97 6.81 16.61
CA LEU A 61 -11.23 5.41 16.29
C LEU A 61 -12.54 4.90 16.90
N LYS A 62 -12.86 5.30 18.14
CA LYS A 62 -14.15 4.93 18.78
C LYS A 62 -15.36 5.63 18.15
N TYR A 63 -15.20 6.85 17.65
CA TYR A 63 -16.29 7.59 16.98
C TYR A 63 -16.48 7.17 15.51
N LEU A 64 -15.40 6.84 14.79
CA LEU A 64 -15.47 6.20 13.47
C LEU A 64 -16.11 4.80 13.55
N ASN A 65 -15.92 4.07 14.65
CA ASN A 65 -16.56 2.77 14.85
C ASN A 65 -18.09 2.87 15.05
N ARG A 66 -18.61 4.05 15.44
CA ARG A 66 -20.05 4.28 15.64
C ARG A 66 -20.77 4.79 14.37
N LYS A 67 -20.02 5.24 13.38
CA LYS A 67 -20.52 5.63 12.05
C LYS A 67 -19.99 4.61 11.05
N GLU A 68 -20.76 3.57 10.77
CA GLU A 68 -20.47 2.41 9.90
C GLU A 68 -19.97 2.79 8.49
N ILE A 69 -18.77 3.34 8.37
CA ILE A 69 -18.23 3.80 7.06
C ILE A 69 -16.82 3.23 6.81
N ILE A 70 -16.11 2.70 7.80
CA ILE A 70 -14.84 1.99 7.56
C ILE A 70 -14.72 0.78 8.48
N THR A 71 -15.46 -0.27 8.15
CA THR A 71 -15.26 -1.59 8.75
C THR A 71 -14.13 -2.31 7.99
N GLN A 72 -12.87 -2.00 8.28
CA GLN A 72 -11.80 -2.98 8.06
C GLN A 72 -11.92 -4.05 9.15
N ARG A 73 -12.79 -5.03 8.88
CA ARG A 73 -13.12 -6.15 9.76
C ARG A 73 -12.02 -7.21 9.79
N ASN A 74 -10.76 -6.83 10.04
CA ASN A 74 -9.69 -7.81 10.21
C ASN A 74 -8.48 -7.26 10.99
N VAL A 75 -8.72 -6.66 12.15
CA VAL A 75 -7.67 -6.54 13.18
C VAL A 75 -8.30 -6.98 14.50
N VAL A 76 -8.02 -8.24 14.86
CA VAL A 76 -8.44 -8.82 16.14
C VAL A 76 -7.38 -8.44 17.17
N SER A 77 -7.77 -7.66 18.19
CA SER A 77 -6.89 -7.26 19.28
C SER A 77 -7.01 -8.15 20.53
N ASP A 78 -7.81 -9.23 20.48
CA ASP A 78 -8.04 -10.12 21.62
C ASP A 78 -7.98 -11.62 21.22
N PRO A 79 -7.12 -12.44 21.85
CA PRO A 79 -7.03 -13.88 21.57
C PRO A 79 -8.32 -14.68 21.83
N ALA A 80 -9.28 -14.16 22.61
CA ALA A 80 -10.58 -14.81 22.81
C ALA A 80 -11.55 -14.63 21.63
N GLU A 81 -11.45 -13.52 20.88
CA GLU A 81 -12.27 -13.28 19.67
C GLU A 81 -11.76 -14.09 18.47
N ALA A 82 -10.46 -14.39 18.42
CA ALA A 82 -9.86 -15.22 17.37
C ALA A 82 -10.49 -16.61 17.28
N LYS A 83 -10.90 -17.19 18.41
CA LYS A 83 -11.56 -18.51 18.46
C LYS A 83 -13.00 -18.46 17.98
N LYS A 84 -13.70 -17.34 18.22
CA LYS A 84 -15.08 -17.11 17.80
C LYS A 84 -15.21 -16.90 16.29
N VAL A 85 -14.22 -16.24 15.67
CA VAL A 85 -14.14 -16.08 14.21
C VAL A 85 -13.85 -17.42 13.49
N LEU A 86 -13.15 -18.35 14.15
CA LEU A 86 -12.92 -19.69 13.62
C LEU A 86 -14.19 -20.56 13.60
N GLU A 87 -15.12 -20.34 14.53
CA GLU A 87 -16.34 -21.14 14.67
C GLU A 87 -17.50 -20.63 13.79
N ASP A 88 -17.52 -19.35 13.41
CA ASP A 88 -18.60 -18.73 12.60
C ASP A 88 -18.43 -18.88 11.06
N THR A 89 -17.48 -19.69 10.58
CA THR A 89 -17.23 -19.91 9.14
C THR A 89 -18.21 -20.92 8.54
N SER A 90 -19.51 -20.67 8.67
CA SER A 90 -20.52 -21.53 8.05
C SER A 90 -21.74 -20.80 7.50
N GLU A 91 -21.62 -19.60 6.94
CA GLU A 91 -22.57 -19.12 5.90
C GLU A 91 -21.92 -18.19 4.85
N PRO A 92 -22.31 -18.27 3.55
CA PRO A 92 -21.64 -17.58 2.47
C PRO A 92 -22.31 -16.23 2.16
N SER A 93 -21.83 -15.15 2.75
CA SER A 93 -22.11 -13.80 2.26
C SER A 93 -21.05 -13.39 1.24
N GLY A 94 -21.45 -13.29 -0.03
CA GLY A 94 -20.62 -12.83 -1.13
C GLY A 94 -20.13 -11.41 -0.90
N LEU A 95 -18.85 -11.27 -0.57
CA LEU A 95 -17.92 -10.19 -0.91
C LEU A 95 -16.60 -10.50 -0.19
N SER A 96 -15.55 -10.80 -0.96
CA SER A 96 -14.19 -11.11 -0.50
C SER A 96 -14.07 -12.27 0.50
N VAL A 97 -14.51 -13.47 0.09
CA VAL A 97 -14.04 -14.71 0.72
C VAL A 97 -12.53 -14.75 0.57
N LYS A 98 -11.80 -14.76 1.70
CA LYS A 98 -10.36 -15.05 1.78
C LYS A 98 -10.03 -16.24 0.89
N ARG A 99 -9.56 -15.99 -0.34
CA ARG A 99 -8.89 -17.02 -1.14
C ARG A 99 -7.54 -17.21 -0.50
N SER A 100 -7.45 -18.15 0.43
CA SER A 100 -6.17 -18.58 1.03
C SER A 100 -5.31 -19.37 0.05
N GLY A 101 -5.77 -19.58 -1.19
CA GLY A 101 -5.03 -20.25 -2.24
C GLY A 101 -5.44 -19.74 -3.63
N PHE A 102 -4.44 -19.59 -4.49
CA PHE A 102 -4.56 -19.34 -5.92
C PHE A 102 -4.34 -20.65 -6.68
N GLU A 103 -5.22 -20.97 -7.62
CA GLU A 103 -5.09 -22.16 -8.47
C GLU A 103 -4.13 -21.88 -9.64
N VAL A 104 -2.98 -22.51 -9.65
CA VAL A 104 -1.95 -22.38 -10.69
C VAL A 104 -1.95 -23.65 -11.53
N PHE A 105 -1.97 -23.49 -12.86
CA PHE A 105 -2.02 -24.62 -13.78
C PHE A 105 -0.65 -24.87 -14.37
N VAL A 106 0.10 -25.83 -13.84
CA VAL A 106 1.48 -26.11 -14.26
C VAL A 106 1.49 -27.07 -15.46
N PRO A 107 2.19 -26.76 -16.56
CA PRO A 107 2.29 -27.64 -17.71
C PRO A 107 3.26 -28.81 -17.45
N ARG A 108 2.73 -30.03 -17.31
CA ARG A 108 3.51 -31.27 -17.12
C ARG A 108 3.04 -32.37 -18.06
N GLY A 109 3.98 -33.03 -18.75
CA GLY A 109 3.68 -34.19 -19.59
C GLY A 109 2.64 -33.94 -20.70
N GLY A 110 2.47 -32.69 -21.16
CA GLY A 110 1.45 -32.32 -22.15
C GLY A 110 0.07 -31.96 -21.56
N LEU A 111 -0.08 -32.02 -20.23
CA LEU A 111 -1.30 -31.68 -19.51
C LEU A 111 -1.09 -30.47 -18.60
N LEU A 112 -2.18 -29.89 -18.11
CA LEU A 112 -2.17 -28.84 -17.10
C LEU A 112 -2.57 -29.45 -15.76
N GLU A 113 -1.63 -29.51 -14.83
CA GLU A 113 -1.86 -29.97 -13.47
C GLU A 113 -2.22 -28.78 -12.56
N PRO A 114 -3.39 -28.79 -11.89
CA PRO A 114 -3.76 -27.73 -10.96
C PRO A 114 -3.01 -27.89 -9.65
N GLU A 115 -2.41 -26.80 -9.17
CA GLU A 115 -1.75 -26.69 -7.88
C GLU A 115 -2.31 -25.48 -7.12
N THR A 116 -2.45 -25.61 -5.80
CA THR A 116 -2.89 -24.49 -4.97
C THR A 116 -1.70 -23.81 -4.31
N VAL A 117 -1.48 -22.54 -4.64
CA VAL A 117 -0.43 -21.72 -4.04
C VAL A 117 -1.03 -20.79 -3.01
N SER A 118 -0.58 -20.89 -1.77
CA SER A 118 -1.01 -19.99 -0.70
C SER A 118 -0.20 -18.69 -0.75
N LEU A 119 -0.88 -17.56 -0.92
CA LEU A 119 -0.29 -16.22 -0.87
C LEU A 119 -1.16 -15.34 0.02
N VAL A 120 -0.56 -14.33 0.63
CA VAL A 120 -1.31 -13.28 1.33
C VAL A 120 -1.93 -12.37 0.26
N PRO A 121 -3.27 -12.32 0.14
CA PRO A 121 -3.89 -11.51 -0.91
C PRO A 121 -3.65 -10.01 -0.68
N GLY A 122 -3.28 -9.31 -1.73
CA GLY A 122 -3.03 -7.87 -1.77
C GLY A 122 -3.89 -7.17 -2.81
N ILE A 123 -3.26 -6.28 -3.58
CA ILE A 123 -3.90 -5.64 -4.75
C ILE A 123 -3.92 -6.65 -5.89
N LEU A 124 -5.01 -6.71 -6.66
CA LEU A 124 -5.19 -7.69 -7.75
C LEU A 124 -4.00 -7.73 -8.70
N GLU A 125 -3.50 -6.59 -9.16
CA GLU A 125 -2.37 -6.49 -10.08
C GLU A 125 -1.06 -7.03 -9.46
N GLU A 126 -0.88 -6.85 -8.15
CA GLU A 126 0.27 -7.39 -7.40
C GLU A 126 0.13 -8.90 -7.16
N ASP A 127 -1.08 -9.37 -6.87
CA ASP A 127 -1.39 -10.79 -6.72
C ASP A 127 -1.15 -11.54 -8.05
N VAL A 128 -1.65 -11.00 -9.17
CA VAL A 128 -1.39 -11.55 -10.52
C VAL A 128 0.11 -11.61 -10.77
N LYS A 129 0.83 -10.52 -10.48
CA LYS A 129 2.28 -10.46 -10.67
C LYS A 129 2.98 -11.56 -9.87
N THR A 130 2.60 -11.74 -8.61
CA THR A 130 3.20 -12.74 -7.71
C THR A 130 2.89 -14.16 -8.15
N VAL A 131 1.61 -14.45 -8.47
CA VAL A 131 1.16 -15.77 -8.93
C VAL A 131 1.84 -16.16 -10.23
N ILE A 132 1.88 -15.26 -11.21
CA ILE A 132 2.49 -15.55 -12.52
C ILE A 132 4.01 -15.65 -12.42
N LEU A 133 4.65 -14.83 -11.59
CA LEU A 133 6.09 -14.99 -11.34
C LEU A 133 6.40 -16.35 -10.71
N GLY A 134 5.61 -16.79 -9.72
CA GLY A 134 5.73 -18.11 -9.12
C GLY A 134 5.54 -19.23 -10.14
N LEU A 135 4.52 -19.13 -10.99
CA LEU A 135 4.28 -20.08 -12.06
C LEU A 135 5.46 -20.17 -13.05
N MET A 136 6.01 -19.03 -13.49
CA MET A 136 7.18 -19.01 -14.38
C MET A 136 8.42 -19.63 -13.72
N GLU A 137 8.61 -19.39 -12.42
CA GLU A 137 9.71 -19.99 -11.67
C GLU A 137 9.56 -21.51 -11.53
N THR A 138 8.34 -22.02 -11.32
CA THR A 138 8.04 -23.46 -11.38
C THR A 138 8.33 -24.03 -12.77
N MET A 139 7.89 -23.36 -13.84
CA MET A 139 8.19 -23.81 -15.21
C MET A 139 9.71 -23.84 -15.48
N ARG A 140 10.47 -22.92 -14.88
CA ARG A 140 11.92 -22.85 -15.02
C ARG A 140 12.61 -23.97 -14.23
N SER A 141 12.18 -24.23 -13.00
CA SER A 141 12.76 -25.30 -12.17
C SER A 141 12.49 -26.69 -12.75
N GLU A 142 11.37 -26.87 -13.44
CA GLU A 142 10.99 -28.10 -14.14
C GLU A 142 11.53 -28.18 -15.59
N ASN A 143 12.37 -27.23 -16.02
CA ASN A 143 12.94 -27.15 -17.37
C ASN A 143 11.90 -27.07 -18.51
N THR A 144 10.69 -26.56 -18.23
CA THR A 144 9.69 -26.27 -19.26
C THR A 144 10.03 -25.00 -20.03
N ILE A 145 10.60 -23.99 -19.35
CA ILE A 145 11.14 -22.78 -19.96
C ILE A 145 12.64 -22.66 -19.63
N THR A 146 13.42 -22.17 -20.58
CA THR A 146 14.89 -22.10 -20.45
C THR A 146 15.40 -20.74 -20.01
N GLU A 147 14.61 -19.68 -20.22
CA GLU A 147 15.02 -18.31 -19.96
C GLU A 147 14.36 -17.75 -18.69
N GLN A 148 15.01 -16.76 -18.07
CA GLN A 148 14.43 -16.02 -16.96
C GLN A 148 13.39 -14.99 -17.46
N VAL A 149 12.13 -15.38 -17.39
CA VAL A 149 10.99 -14.50 -17.66
C VAL A 149 10.64 -13.71 -16.40
N ARG A 150 10.39 -12.41 -16.56
CA ARG A 150 9.97 -11.50 -15.50
C ARG A 150 8.67 -10.83 -15.87
N VAL A 151 7.78 -10.69 -14.89
CA VAL A 151 6.60 -9.84 -14.98
C VAL A 151 6.99 -8.42 -14.59
N LEU A 152 6.94 -7.51 -15.56
CA LEU A 152 7.28 -6.11 -15.37
C LEU A 152 6.09 -5.39 -14.74
N HIS A 153 4.97 -5.38 -15.45
CA HIS A 153 3.74 -4.69 -15.07
C HIS A 153 2.51 -5.55 -15.34
N VAL A 154 1.45 -5.26 -14.59
CA VAL A 154 0.13 -5.83 -14.80
C VAL A 154 -0.86 -4.68 -14.77
N PHE A 155 -1.73 -4.61 -15.78
CA PHE A 155 -2.80 -3.63 -15.84
C PHE A 155 -4.12 -4.32 -16.16
N ARG A 156 -5.23 -3.80 -15.66
CA ARG A 156 -6.56 -4.34 -15.95
C ARG A 156 -7.47 -3.27 -16.51
N ASN A 157 -8.24 -3.62 -17.53
CA ASN A 157 -9.31 -2.83 -18.07
C ASN A 157 -10.55 -3.70 -18.26
N GLY A 158 -11.44 -3.70 -17.27
CA GLY A 158 -12.64 -4.53 -17.26
C GLY A 158 -12.32 -6.03 -17.30
N ASP A 159 -12.67 -6.68 -18.41
CA ASP A 159 -12.49 -8.11 -18.66
C ASP A 159 -11.11 -8.47 -19.25
N LEU A 160 -10.32 -7.46 -19.62
CA LEU A 160 -9.02 -7.60 -20.25
C LEU A 160 -7.89 -7.28 -19.26
N LEU A 161 -6.93 -8.18 -19.15
CA LEU A 161 -5.70 -7.98 -18.40
C LEU A 161 -4.50 -7.84 -19.35
N TYR A 162 -3.70 -6.80 -19.17
CA TYR A 162 -2.43 -6.60 -19.86
C TYR A 162 -1.31 -7.13 -18.96
N LEU A 163 -0.58 -8.13 -19.45
CA LEU A 163 0.56 -8.74 -18.78
C LEU A 163 1.84 -8.34 -19.52
N ASP A 164 2.63 -7.47 -18.92
CA ASP A 164 3.89 -6.98 -19.49
C ASP A 164 5.07 -7.83 -19.02
N LEU A 165 5.76 -8.45 -19.97
CA LEU A 165 6.88 -9.37 -19.75
C LEU A 165 8.16 -8.82 -20.37
N ASN A 166 9.31 -9.31 -19.91
CA ASN A 166 10.59 -8.98 -20.54
C ASN A 166 10.84 -9.78 -21.85
N ASP A 167 11.76 -9.29 -22.70
CA ASP A 167 12.12 -9.90 -24.00
C ASP A 167 12.36 -11.43 -24.00
N PRO A 168 13.01 -12.04 -22.97
CA PRO A 168 13.23 -13.48 -22.94
C PRO A 168 11.97 -14.33 -23.11
N PHE A 169 10.79 -13.82 -22.75
CA PHE A 169 9.54 -14.55 -22.98
C PHE A 169 9.31 -14.85 -24.46
N VAL A 170 9.64 -13.92 -25.36
CA VAL A 170 9.53 -14.13 -26.81
C VAL A 170 10.42 -15.28 -27.26
N LYS A 171 11.66 -15.35 -26.77
CA LYS A 171 12.60 -16.42 -27.10
C LYS A 171 12.12 -17.78 -26.61
N VAL A 172 11.57 -17.84 -25.39
CA VAL A 172 10.95 -19.05 -24.84
C VAL A 172 9.87 -19.55 -25.77
N VAL A 173 8.92 -18.69 -26.14
CA VAL A 173 7.80 -19.07 -27.01
C VAL A 173 8.28 -19.49 -28.40
N GLN A 174 9.25 -18.78 -28.99
CA GLN A 174 9.81 -19.10 -30.31
C GLN A 174 10.52 -20.45 -30.37
N ASN A 175 11.20 -20.85 -29.29
CA ASN A 175 11.98 -22.08 -29.25
C ASN A 175 11.14 -23.34 -28.97
N LEU A 176 9.85 -23.18 -28.70
CA LEU A 176 8.93 -24.28 -28.41
C LEU A 176 8.19 -24.75 -29.67
N THR A 177 7.71 -25.98 -29.64
CA THR A 177 6.73 -26.45 -30.62
C THR A 177 5.40 -25.72 -30.42
N ALA A 178 4.56 -25.63 -31.46
CA ALA A 178 3.25 -24.99 -31.36
C ALA A 178 2.36 -25.57 -30.24
N GLU A 179 2.41 -26.88 -30.03
CA GLU A 179 1.70 -27.57 -28.96
C GLU A 179 2.20 -27.12 -27.57
N LYS A 180 3.52 -27.13 -27.34
CA LYS A 180 4.11 -26.71 -26.06
C LYS A 180 3.91 -25.22 -25.80
N ALA A 181 4.09 -24.38 -26.81
CA ALA A 181 3.83 -22.95 -26.72
C ALA A 181 2.36 -22.67 -26.39
N THR A 182 1.42 -23.37 -27.04
CA THR A 182 -0.01 -23.27 -26.73
C THR A 182 -0.31 -23.72 -25.30
N LEU A 183 0.32 -24.79 -24.82
CA LEU A 183 0.15 -25.28 -23.46
C LEU A 183 0.63 -24.25 -22.43
N ILE A 184 1.77 -23.60 -22.64
CA ILE A 184 2.27 -22.52 -21.78
C ILE A 184 1.32 -21.32 -21.81
N MET A 185 0.89 -20.89 -22.99
CA MET A 185 -0.07 -19.78 -23.10
C MET A 185 -1.39 -20.10 -22.39
N THR A 186 -1.88 -21.33 -22.54
CA THR A 186 -3.10 -21.81 -21.87
C THR A 186 -2.91 -21.86 -20.35
N SER A 187 -1.76 -22.35 -19.87
CA SER A 187 -1.39 -22.36 -18.44
C SER A 187 -1.48 -20.95 -17.84
N LEU A 188 -0.87 -19.96 -18.49
CA LEU A 188 -0.89 -18.56 -18.05
C LEU A 188 -2.31 -18.00 -18.01
N VAL A 189 -3.03 -18.10 -19.12
CA VAL A 189 -4.37 -17.52 -19.25
C VAL A 189 -5.34 -18.21 -18.29
N ARG A 190 -5.28 -19.54 -18.16
CA ARG A 190 -6.14 -20.29 -17.24
C ARG A 190 -5.88 -19.96 -15.79
N THR A 191 -4.61 -19.83 -15.40
CA THR A 191 -4.23 -19.37 -14.06
C THR A 191 -4.80 -17.98 -13.77
N ILE A 192 -4.75 -17.06 -14.74
CA ILE A 192 -5.29 -15.71 -14.53
C ILE A 192 -6.82 -15.74 -14.42
N VAL A 193 -7.50 -16.37 -15.38
CA VAL A 193 -8.97 -16.38 -15.47
C VAL A 193 -9.61 -17.12 -14.30
N ALA A 194 -9.01 -18.22 -13.82
CA ALA A 194 -9.54 -18.98 -12.68
C ALA A 194 -9.54 -18.17 -11.37
N ASN A 195 -8.57 -17.28 -11.20
CA ASN A 195 -8.34 -16.59 -9.94
C ASN A 195 -8.86 -15.14 -9.93
N PHE A 196 -8.79 -14.42 -11.03
CA PHE A 196 -8.93 -12.96 -11.03
C PHE A 196 -10.17 -12.48 -11.78
N SER A 197 -11.35 -12.71 -11.21
CA SER A 197 -12.62 -12.19 -11.75
C SER A 197 -12.62 -10.65 -11.78
N PRO A 198 -13.16 -10.00 -12.85
CA PRO A 198 -13.88 -10.55 -13.99
C PRO A 198 -13.01 -10.76 -15.24
N VAL A 199 -11.69 -10.99 -15.09
CA VAL A 199 -10.79 -11.16 -16.24
C VAL A 199 -11.15 -12.43 -16.99
N THR A 200 -11.37 -12.31 -18.30
CA THR A 200 -11.67 -13.43 -19.20
C THR A 200 -10.62 -13.59 -20.31
N ARG A 201 -9.82 -12.54 -20.56
CA ARG A 201 -8.82 -12.50 -21.62
C ARG A 201 -7.56 -11.74 -21.20
N VAL A 202 -6.43 -12.12 -21.78
CA VAL A 202 -5.10 -11.62 -21.42
C VAL A 202 -4.35 -11.15 -22.65
N ARG A 203 -3.92 -9.88 -22.67
CA ARG A 203 -3.03 -9.31 -23.67
C ARG A 203 -1.60 -9.37 -23.16
N ILE A 204 -0.71 -10.01 -23.93
CA ILE A 204 0.72 -10.00 -23.64
C ILE A 204 1.35 -8.73 -24.22
N LEU A 205 2.14 -8.05 -23.40
CA LEU A 205 3.05 -6.99 -23.81
C LEU A 205 4.49 -7.43 -23.55
N ILE A 206 5.43 -6.93 -24.35
CA ILE A 206 6.85 -7.16 -24.19
C ILE A 206 7.55 -5.82 -24.01
N ASN A 207 8.12 -5.60 -22.83
CA ASN A 207 8.72 -4.33 -22.42
C ASN A 207 7.80 -3.12 -22.70
N GLY A 208 6.52 -3.26 -22.37
CA GLY A 208 5.49 -2.24 -22.54
C GLY A 208 5.01 -2.04 -23.98
N LYS A 209 5.41 -2.90 -24.93
CA LYS A 209 5.03 -2.81 -26.35
C LYS A 209 4.23 -4.02 -26.81
N ASP A 210 3.43 -3.84 -27.85
CA ASP A 210 2.77 -4.95 -28.52
C ASP A 210 3.80 -5.86 -29.21
N PRO A 211 3.77 -7.18 -28.95
CA PRO A 211 4.65 -8.11 -29.65
C PRO A 211 4.20 -8.29 -31.11
N GLU A 212 5.16 -8.61 -31.98
CA GLU A 212 4.91 -8.92 -33.40
C GLU A 212 4.88 -10.43 -33.69
N LEU A 213 5.05 -11.26 -32.66
CA LEU A 213 5.18 -12.71 -32.80
C LEU A 213 3.85 -13.37 -33.18
N LYS A 214 3.82 -14.01 -34.36
CA LYS A 214 2.64 -14.76 -34.85
C LYS A 214 2.81 -16.28 -34.86
N ALA A 215 4.04 -16.78 -34.71
CA ALA A 215 4.38 -18.20 -34.71
C ALA A 215 5.46 -18.48 -33.65
N PRO A 216 5.44 -19.64 -32.97
CA PRO A 216 4.52 -20.77 -33.19
C PRO A 216 3.11 -20.54 -32.63
N VAL A 217 2.91 -19.47 -31.86
CA VAL A 217 1.60 -18.99 -31.39
C VAL A 217 1.50 -17.48 -31.59
N ASP A 218 0.27 -16.97 -31.74
CA ASP A 218 0.03 -15.54 -31.99
C ASP A 218 -0.05 -14.74 -30.70
N LEU A 219 0.96 -13.91 -30.42
CA LEU A 219 0.96 -12.98 -29.28
C LEU A 219 0.37 -11.60 -29.65
N THR A 220 0.08 -11.36 -30.94
CA THR A 220 -0.40 -10.06 -31.44
C THR A 220 -1.87 -9.81 -31.14
N THR A 221 -2.59 -10.78 -30.57
CA THR A 221 -4.02 -10.72 -30.20
C THR A 221 -4.21 -11.10 -28.72
N PRO A 222 -5.25 -10.57 -28.03
CA PRO A 222 -5.55 -11.00 -26.67
C PRO A 222 -5.93 -12.49 -26.64
N TRP A 223 -5.36 -13.23 -25.70
CA TRP A 223 -5.63 -14.65 -25.50
C TRP A 223 -6.86 -14.85 -24.63
N GLN A 224 -7.72 -15.78 -25.04
CA GLN A 224 -8.91 -16.18 -24.31
C GLN A 224 -9.06 -17.70 -24.39
N LEU A 225 -9.51 -18.31 -23.29
CA LEU A 225 -9.85 -19.73 -23.31
C LEU A 225 -11.15 -19.94 -24.08
N LYS A 226 -11.21 -20.98 -24.91
CA LYS A 226 -12.47 -21.40 -25.52
C LYS A 226 -13.45 -21.77 -24.41
N THR A 227 -14.54 -21.04 -24.32
CA THR A 227 -15.68 -21.42 -23.50
C THR A 227 -16.33 -22.63 -24.17
N SER A 228 -16.46 -23.73 -23.42
CA SER A 228 -17.21 -24.90 -23.87
C SER A 228 -18.71 -24.64 -23.78
#